data_AF-G7LJ76-F1
#
_entry.id   AF-G7LJ76-F1
#
_cell.length_a   1.000
_cell.length_b   1.000
_cell.length_c   1.000
_cell.angle_alpha   90.00
_cell.angle_beta   90.00
_cell.angle_gamma   90.00
#
_symmetry.space_group_name_H-M   'P 1'
#
loop_
_entity.id
_entity.type
_entity.pdbx_description
1 polymer ?
#
loop_
_entity_poly.entity_id
_entity_poly.type
_entity_poly.pdbx_seq_one_letter_code
_entity_poly.pdbx_strand_id
1 'polypeptide(L)'
;MFTEDAIEGYNDNDLAWILFVDGCSLLHFMENVDDQCPDALNLKFDQLMHIWRDTNLLENQLPNKMLEILCKEAGYDLGFLINNYDNLGRGKRCGMVMVQLENTKPCHLLDFARSLYLSPKKVSNVEGHGQMETQLEGEDSDEEDINFNWNTYKSIRDLKTVGIRVVANKTDEWNWSNISFKSKWFSGELRLPMFLFNDVTPYFFRNLIAYEMCPDVHYNYECCSFFSFMDSLIDNAEDVKELRPAGVFQNLLGSDEDMAKLFNDLGDDLPTKMYCHIAYTKAVAYSKKYILIKHEIEKHYKNKWKTWLAQAYNTHFNTPWAMIAFSAAVLALVLTFIQTWFTMNPK
;
A
#
# COMPACT_ATOMS: atom_id res chain seq x y z
N MET A 1 25.43 -8.36 -1.90
CA MET A 1 26.53 -9.00 -2.66
C MET A 1 26.75 -10.37 -2.03
N PHE A 2 27.08 -11.40 -2.81
CA PHE A 2 27.09 -12.80 -2.37
C PHE A 2 27.86 -13.02 -1.05
N THR A 3 27.35 -13.94 -0.23
CA THR A 3 28.03 -14.36 1.01
C THR A 3 29.29 -15.16 0.67
N GLU A 4 30.30 -15.13 1.56
CA GLU A 4 31.61 -15.74 1.31
C GLU A 4 31.52 -17.25 1.02
N ASP A 5 30.56 -17.94 1.63
CA ASP A 5 30.24 -19.36 1.40
C ASP A 5 29.59 -19.60 0.03
N ALA A 6 28.78 -18.67 -0.47
CA ALA A 6 28.14 -18.79 -1.78
C ALA A 6 29.12 -18.63 -2.96
N ILE A 7 30.26 -17.98 -2.73
CA ILE A 7 31.32 -17.78 -3.72
C ILE A 7 32.52 -18.71 -3.49
N GLU A 8 32.46 -19.59 -2.50
CA GLU A 8 33.53 -20.54 -2.21
C GLU A 8 33.77 -21.45 -3.43
N GLY A 9 35.00 -21.40 -3.97
CA GLY A 9 35.38 -22.18 -5.14
C GLY A 9 35.25 -21.48 -6.50
N TYR A 10 34.74 -20.25 -6.54
CA TYR A 10 34.69 -19.43 -7.76
C TYR A 10 35.79 -18.35 -7.74
N ASN A 11 36.47 -18.15 -8.87
CA ASN A 11 37.34 -17.00 -9.04
C ASN A 11 36.57 -15.80 -9.62
N ASP A 12 37.17 -14.60 -9.57
CA ASP A 12 36.55 -13.37 -10.07
C ASP A 12 36.06 -13.45 -11.52
N ASN A 13 36.78 -14.18 -12.39
CA ASN A 13 36.35 -14.36 -13.78
C ASN A 13 35.14 -15.30 -13.89
N ASP A 14 35.08 -16.34 -13.06
CA ASP A 14 33.92 -17.24 -13.03
C ASP A 14 32.67 -16.48 -12.57
N LEU A 15 32.80 -15.69 -11.49
CA LEU A 15 31.72 -14.84 -10.99
C LEU A 15 31.29 -13.80 -12.02
N ALA A 16 32.26 -13.16 -12.71
CA ALA A 16 31.96 -12.20 -13.77
C ALA A 16 31.22 -12.85 -14.94
N TRP A 17 31.58 -14.08 -15.32
CA TRP A 17 30.89 -14.82 -16.37
C TRP A 17 29.47 -15.22 -15.97
N ILE A 18 29.26 -15.69 -14.74
CA ILE A 18 27.93 -16.01 -14.21
C ILE A 18 27.05 -14.76 -14.26
N LEU A 19 27.52 -13.66 -13.67
CA LEU A 19 26.79 -12.39 -13.68
C LEU A 19 26.50 -11.95 -15.11
N PHE A 20 27.49 -12.01 -16.02
CA PHE A 20 27.32 -11.62 -17.42
C PHE A 20 26.22 -12.42 -18.13
N VAL A 21 26.23 -13.74 -17.98
CA VAL A 21 25.23 -14.63 -18.61
C VAL A 21 23.84 -14.38 -18.02
N ASP A 22 23.73 -14.25 -16.71
CA ASP A 22 22.46 -13.98 -16.03
C ASP A 22 21.91 -12.61 -16.38
N GLY A 23 22.78 -11.59 -16.44
CA GLY A 23 22.43 -10.23 -16.84
C GLY A 23 21.92 -10.18 -18.28
N CYS A 24 22.61 -10.82 -19.22
CA CYS A 24 22.15 -10.91 -20.61
C CYS A 24 20.80 -11.65 -20.72
N SER A 25 20.64 -12.74 -19.96
CA SER A 25 19.39 -13.53 -19.95
C SER A 25 18.23 -12.71 -19.40
N LEU A 26 18.44 -11.98 -18.30
CA LEU A 26 17.45 -11.10 -17.70
C LEU A 26 17.05 -9.97 -18.66
N LEU A 27 18.02 -9.30 -19.30
CA LEU A 27 17.74 -8.23 -20.25
C LEU A 27 16.97 -8.75 -21.48
N HIS A 28 17.33 -9.92 -22.00
CA HIS A 28 16.59 -10.56 -23.08
C HIS A 28 15.15 -10.88 -22.67
N PHE A 29 14.94 -11.36 -21.43
CA PHE A 29 13.61 -11.57 -20.89
C PHE A 29 12.83 -10.25 -20.78
N MET A 30 13.41 -9.20 -20.20
CA MET A 30 12.75 -7.88 -20.05
C MET A 30 12.35 -7.25 -21.39
N GLU A 31 13.14 -7.42 -22.43
CA GLU A 31 12.85 -6.91 -23.77
C GLU A 31 11.66 -7.62 -24.44
N ASN A 32 11.48 -8.92 -24.15
CA ASN A 32 10.60 -9.79 -24.92
C ASN A 32 9.44 -10.37 -24.10
N VAL A 33 9.38 -10.12 -22.79
CA VAL A 33 8.26 -10.48 -21.94
C VAL A 33 6.98 -9.82 -22.44
N ASP A 34 5.95 -10.65 -22.64
CA ASP A 34 4.63 -10.24 -23.09
C ASP A 34 3.59 -11.27 -22.60
N ASP A 35 2.70 -10.86 -21.69
CA ASP A 35 1.64 -11.70 -21.14
C ASP A 35 0.61 -12.17 -22.18
N GLN A 36 0.47 -11.46 -23.30
CA GLN A 36 -0.44 -11.79 -24.40
C GLN A 36 0.26 -12.62 -25.50
N CYS A 37 1.59 -12.58 -25.56
CA CYS A 37 2.41 -13.24 -26.58
C CYS A 37 3.59 -14.02 -25.97
N PRO A 38 3.39 -14.96 -25.03
CA PRO A 38 4.48 -15.67 -24.36
C PRO A 38 5.32 -16.55 -25.32
N ASP A 39 4.72 -16.99 -26.44
CA ASP A 39 5.37 -17.79 -27.48
C ASP A 39 6.57 -17.07 -28.13
N ALA A 40 6.66 -15.73 -28.04
CA ALA A 40 7.80 -14.95 -28.52
C ALA A 40 9.11 -15.31 -27.80
N LEU A 41 9.01 -15.80 -26.56
CA LEU A 41 10.12 -16.34 -25.77
C LEU A 41 10.20 -17.88 -25.84
N ASN A 42 9.39 -18.52 -26.68
CA ASN A 42 9.19 -19.97 -26.71
C ASN A 42 8.73 -20.51 -25.34
N LEU A 43 7.87 -19.75 -24.65
CA LEU A 43 7.33 -20.07 -23.34
C LEU A 43 5.81 -20.16 -23.39
N LYS A 44 5.25 -20.99 -22.51
CA LYS A 44 3.83 -20.87 -22.13
C LYS A 44 3.65 -19.78 -21.07
N PHE A 45 2.40 -19.32 -20.90
CA PHE A 45 2.06 -18.28 -19.93
C PHE A 45 2.48 -18.65 -18.50
N ASP A 46 2.23 -19.88 -18.06
CA ASP A 46 2.64 -20.36 -16.73
C ASP A 46 4.16 -20.31 -16.53
N GLN A 47 4.92 -20.71 -17.56
CA GLN A 47 6.38 -20.65 -17.53
C GLN A 47 6.90 -19.20 -17.50
N LEU A 48 6.27 -18.30 -18.26
CA LEU A 48 6.59 -16.87 -18.23
C LEU A 48 6.37 -16.29 -16.83
N MET A 49 5.24 -16.62 -16.19
CA MET A 49 4.93 -16.17 -14.83
C MET A 49 5.87 -16.77 -13.78
N HIS A 50 6.34 -18.01 -13.97
CA HIS A 50 7.36 -18.61 -13.11
C HIS A 50 8.71 -17.89 -13.23
N ILE A 51 9.16 -17.58 -14.45
CA ILE A 51 10.39 -16.79 -14.64
C ILE A 51 10.24 -15.41 -14.01
N TRP A 52 9.12 -14.72 -14.26
CA TRP A 52 8.86 -13.41 -13.67
C TRP A 52 8.86 -13.46 -12.14
N ARG A 53 8.29 -14.50 -11.53
CA ARG A 53 8.35 -14.70 -10.07
C ARG A 53 9.79 -14.87 -9.62
N ASP A 54 10.55 -15.72 -10.30
CA ASP A 54 11.92 -16.08 -9.92
C ASP A 54 12.87 -14.86 -10.05
N THR A 55 12.66 -13.97 -11.03
CA THR A 55 13.44 -12.71 -11.18
C THR A 55 13.12 -11.67 -10.10
N ASN A 56 12.00 -11.81 -9.39
CA ASN A 56 11.64 -10.96 -8.25
C ASN A 56 12.10 -11.51 -6.89
N LEU A 57 12.72 -12.69 -6.84
CA LEU A 57 13.28 -13.22 -5.60
C LEU A 57 14.45 -12.37 -5.13
N LEU A 58 14.51 -12.05 -3.83
CA LEU A 58 15.58 -11.25 -3.23
C LEU A 58 16.97 -11.89 -3.41
N GLU A 59 17.03 -13.21 -3.40
CA GLU A 59 18.26 -13.97 -3.66
C GLU A 59 18.71 -13.94 -5.13
N ASN A 60 17.81 -13.59 -6.06
CA ASN A 60 18.07 -13.60 -7.51
C ASN A 60 18.23 -12.18 -8.08
N GLN A 61 18.76 -11.24 -7.28
CA GLN A 61 18.91 -9.84 -7.67
C GLN A 61 20.28 -9.56 -8.29
N LEU A 62 20.28 -8.99 -9.50
CA LEU A 62 21.48 -8.52 -10.18
C LEU A 62 21.72 -7.02 -9.92
N PRO A 63 22.97 -6.56 -9.77
CA PRO A 63 23.28 -5.14 -9.58
C PRO A 63 22.84 -4.29 -10.77
N ASN A 64 22.06 -3.23 -10.52
CA ASN A 64 21.55 -2.35 -11.58
C ASN A 64 22.68 -1.72 -12.41
N LYS A 65 23.79 -1.34 -11.77
CA LYS A 65 24.98 -0.80 -12.47
C LYS A 65 25.55 -1.77 -13.51
N MET A 66 25.46 -3.06 -13.24
CA MET A 66 25.92 -4.09 -14.17
C MET A 66 24.96 -4.18 -15.38
N LEU A 67 23.65 -4.15 -15.14
CA LEU A 67 22.65 -4.09 -16.20
C LEU A 67 22.78 -2.82 -17.06
N GLU A 68 23.08 -1.67 -16.45
CA GLU A 68 23.36 -0.42 -17.17
C GLU A 68 24.53 -0.57 -18.16
N ILE A 69 25.62 -1.24 -17.74
CA ILE A 69 26.78 -1.50 -18.59
C ILE A 69 26.39 -2.39 -19.77
N LEU A 70 25.69 -3.50 -19.51
CA LEU A 70 25.25 -4.42 -20.56
C LEU A 70 24.30 -3.75 -21.57
N CYS A 71 23.32 -2.99 -21.09
CA CYS A 71 22.40 -2.23 -21.94
C CYS A 71 23.14 -1.22 -22.81
N LYS A 72 24.11 -0.49 -22.26
CA LYS A 72 24.88 0.50 -23.00
C LYS A 72 25.67 -0.12 -24.15
N GLU A 73 26.30 -1.26 -23.92
CA GLU A 73 27.05 -1.99 -24.96
C GLU A 73 26.12 -2.55 -26.05
N ALA A 74 24.92 -3.01 -25.66
CA ALA A 74 23.93 -3.55 -26.59
C ALA A 74 23.05 -2.49 -27.28
N GLY A 75 23.13 -1.22 -26.86
CA GLY A 75 22.32 -0.12 -27.42
C GLY A 75 20.87 -0.05 -26.90
N TYR A 76 20.59 -0.63 -25.74
CA TYR A 76 19.27 -0.62 -25.11
C TYR A 76 19.13 0.48 -24.04
N ASP A 77 17.89 0.96 -23.86
CA ASP A 77 17.51 1.81 -22.73
C ASP A 77 16.99 0.94 -21.56
N LEU A 78 17.73 0.93 -20.45
CA LEU A 78 17.37 0.09 -19.30
C LEU A 78 16.03 0.50 -18.68
N GLY A 79 15.70 1.80 -18.68
CA GLY A 79 14.43 2.29 -18.15
C GLY A 79 13.22 1.76 -18.93
N PHE A 80 13.33 1.72 -20.26
CA PHE A 80 12.34 1.11 -21.15
C PHE A 80 12.18 -0.39 -20.89
N LEU A 81 13.30 -1.13 -20.80
CA LEU A 81 13.26 -2.57 -20.54
C LEU A 81 12.58 -2.91 -19.21
N ILE A 82 12.97 -2.19 -18.15
CA ILE A 82 12.36 -2.37 -16.82
C ILE A 82 10.87 -2.03 -16.85
N ASN A 83 10.45 -0.96 -17.54
CA ASN A 83 9.03 -0.63 -17.67
C ASN A 83 8.25 -1.70 -18.45
N ASN A 84 8.83 -2.21 -19.53
CA ASN A 84 8.22 -3.28 -20.30
C ASN A 84 8.04 -4.54 -19.44
N TYR A 85 9.07 -4.88 -18.65
CA TYR A 85 9.03 -5.99 -17.69
C TYR A 85 7.96 -5.83 -16.60
N ASP A 86 7.91 -4.67 -15.95
CA ASP A 86 6.95 -4.39 -14.88
C ASP A 86 5.50 -4.47 -15.39
N ASN A 87 5.27 -4.05 -16.63
CA ASN A 87 3.95 -4.05 -17.24
C ASN A 87 3.71 -5.27 -18.15
N LEU A 88 4.51 -6.34 -17.99
CA LEU A 88 4.39 -7.62 -18.70
C LEU A 88 4.21 -7.46 -20.23
N GLY A 89 5.02 -6.62 -20.85
CA GLY A 89 5.02 -6.38 -22.30
C GLY A 89 4.16 -5.20 -22.78
N ARG A 90 3.30 -4.66 -21.92
CA ARG A 90 2.40 -3.56 -22.30
C ARG A 90 3.17 -2.30 -22.74
N GLY A 91 4.33 -2.04 -22.14
CA GLY A 91 5.19 -0.90 -22.51
C GLY A 91 5.56 -0.95 -23.99
N LYS A 92 6.05 -2.10 -24.47
CA LYS A 92 6.40 -2.34 -25.88
C LYS A 92 5.16 -2.35 -26.79
N ARG A 93 4.07 -3.02 -26.38
CA ARG A 93 2.81 -3.06 -27.17
C ARG A 93 2.20 -1.68 -27.39
N CYS A 94 2.26 -0.81 -26.40
CA CYS A 94 1.68 0.54 -26.45
C CYS A 94 2.68 1.62 -26.89
N GLY A 95 3.93 1.28 -27.21
CA GLY A 95 4.96 2.24 -27.57
C GLY A 95 5.23 3.27 -26.47
N MET A 96 5.13 2.86 -25.20
CA MET A 96 5.32 3.76 -24.07
C MET A 96 6.80 4.16 -23.95
N VAL A 97 7.04 5.44 -23.67
CA VAL A 97 8.37 5.96 -23.35
C VAL A 97 8.39 6.33 -21.88
N MET A 98 9.40 5.84 -21.16
CA MET A 98 9.58 6.20 -19.75
C MET A 98 10.17 7.60 -19.64
N VAL A 99 9.49 8.46 -18.89
CA VAL A 99 10.04 9.72 -18.39
C VAL A 99 10.44 9.47 -16.94
N GLN A 100 11.74 9.36 -16.67
CA GLN A 100 12.24 9.28 -15.30
C GLN A 100 11.93 10.60 -14.60
N LEU A 101 11.03 10.56 -13.62
CA LEU A 101 10.58 11.76 -12.90
C LEU A 101 11.44 12.08 -11.67
N GLU A 102 12.23 11.14 -11.12
CA GLU A 102 13.06 11.39 -9.93
C GLU A 102 14.39 10.57 -9.89
N ASN A 103 15.40 11.17 -9.25
CA ASN A 103 16.82 10.78 -9.14
C ASN A 103 17.14 9.52 -8.32
N THR A 104 16.20 8.60 -8.09
CA THR A 104 16.52 7.37 -7.36
C THR A 104 17.06 6.32 -8.34
N LYS A 105 18.36 6.06 -8.29
CA LYS A 105 18.97 4.95 -9.02
C LYS A 105 18.73 3.68 -8.20
N PRO A 106 17.86 2.77 -8.66
CA PRO A 106 17.62 1.53 -7.94
C PRO A 106 18.90 0.69 -7.88
N CYS A 107 19.11 -0.03 -6.79
CA CYS A 107 20.25 -0.92 -6.62
C CYS A 107 20.10 -2.21 -7.46
N HIS A 108 18.88 -2.68 -7.69
CA HIS A 108 18.51 -3.86 -8.46
C HIS A 108 17.03 -3.82 -8.86
N LEU A 109 16.53 -4.87 -9.52
CA LEU A 109 15.17 -4.93 -10.07
C LEU A 109 14.07 -4.83 -9.01
N LEU A 110 14.19 -5.57 -7.91
CA LEU A 110 13.23 -5.54 -6.80
C LEU A 110 13.19 -4.17 -6.10
N ASP A 111 14.31 -3.43 -6.06
CA ASP A 111 14.37 -2.05 -5.56
C ASP A 111 13.61 -1.09 -6.47
N PHE A 112 13.78 -1.25 -7.78
CA PHE A 112 12.96 -0.53 -8.74
C PHE A 112 11.47 -0.85 -8.57
N ALA A 113 11.11 -2.13 -8.47
CA ALA A 113 9.73 -2.55 -8.29
C ALA A 113 9.12 -1.92 -7.03
N ARG A 114 9.87 -1.88 -5.92
CA ARG A 114 9.45 -1.20 -4.69
C ARG A 114 9.14 0.28 -4.92
N SER A 115 10.01 1.00 -5.64
CA SER A 115 9.85 2.43 -5.93
C SER A 115 8.54 2.78 -6.63
N LEU A 116 8.00 1.87 -7.44
CA LEU A 116 6.74 2.06 -8.16
C LEU A 116 5.52 2.14 -7.23
N TYR A 117 5.62 1.54 -6.04
CA TYR A 117 4.55 1.56 -5.04
C TYR A 117 4.62 2.79 -4.11
N LEU A 118 5.72 3.56 -4.16
CA LEU A 118 5.94 4.73 -3.31
C LEU A 118 5.37 6.02 -3.94
N SER A 119 5.66 6.26 -5.21
CA SER A 119 5.32 7.52 -5.89
C SER A 119 4.07 7.41 -6.77
N PRO A 120 3.20 8.43 -6.82
CA PRO A 120 2.08 8.43 -7.77
C PRO A 120 2.63 8.42 -9.21
N LYS A 121 2.21 7.43 -10.02
CA LYS A 121 2.57 7.36 -11.44
C LYS A 121 1.97 8.57 -12.17
N LYS A 122 2.74 9.63 -12.42
CA LYS A 122 2.37 10.61 -13.45
C LYS A 122 2.72 10.04 -14.83
N VAL A 123 1.85 9.19 -15.38
CA VAL A 123 1.87 8.87 -16.80
C VAL A 123 1.36 10.10 -17.54
N SER A 124 2.26 10.88 -18.13
CA SER A 124 1.87 12.00 -18.99
C SER A 124 1.72 11.51 -20.43
N ASN A 125 0.51 11.56 -20.96
CA ASN A 125 0.34 11.78 -22.39
C ASN A 125 0.75 13.23 -22.63
N VAL A 126 1.70 13.46 -23.54
CA VAL A 126 2.23 14.79 -23.82
C VAL A 126 1.14 15.65 -24.46
N GLU A 127 0.42 16.42 -23.66
CA GLU A 127 -0.08 17.74 -24.02
C GLU A 127 0.15 18.69 -22.84
N GLY A 128 0.95 19.73 -23.09
CA GLY A 128 1.51 20.58 -22.05
C GLY A 128 0.48 21.42 -21.31
N HIS A 129 0.65 21.54 -20.01
CA HIS A 129 0.89 22.82 -19.32
C HIS A 129 1.21 22.51 -17.86
N GLY A 130 2.30 23.09 -17.37
CA GLY A 130 2.84 22.81 -16.04
C GLY A 130 1.97 23.34 -14.91
N GLN A 131 2.09 22.70 -13.75
CA GLN A 131 1.99 23.36 -12.46
C GLN A 131 2.58 22.51 -11.32
N MET A 132 3.54 23.15 -10.66
CA MET A 132 3.81 23.25 -9.23
C MET A 132 4.06 21.98 -8.40
N GLU A 133 5.33 21.83 -8.02
CA GLU A 133 5.84 20.97 -6.96
C GLU A 133 5.34 21.41 -5.59
N THR A 134 5.10 20.45 -4.70
CA THR A 134 5.14 20.67 -3.25
C THR A 134 6.32 19.86 -2.73
N GLN A 135 7.40 20.58 -2.44
CA GLN A 135 8.51 20.07 -1.65
C GLN A 135 8.02 19.85 -0.21
N LEU A 136 8.26 18.67 0.34
CA LEU A 136 8.24 18.46 1.78
C LEU A 136 9.63 17.98 2.18
N GLU A 137 10.57 18.92 2.20
CA GLU A 137 11.77 18.80 3.03
C GLU A 137 11.45 19.32 4.44
N GLY A 138 11.98 18.58 5.40
CA GLY A 138 11.97 18.77 6.86
C GLY A 138 11.48 20.09 7.44
N GLU A 139 10.45 19.97 8.27
CA GLU A 139 10.39 20.74 9.52
C GLU A 139 10.54 19.74 10.68
N ASP A 140 11.71 19.82 11.34
CA ASP A 140 11.91 19.40 12.73
C ASP A 140 10.99 20.27 13.61
N SER A 141 9.71 19.90 13.67
CA SER A 141 8.80 20.40 14.69
C SER A 141 8.81 19.39 15.83
N ASP A 142 9.26 19.83 17.00
CA ASP A 142 9.24 19.18 18.32
C ASP A 142 8.61 17.77 18.31
N GLU A 143 9.46 16.74 18.44
CA GLU A 143 9.05 15.36 18.63
C GLU A 143 8.25 15.23 19.94
N GLU A 144 6.94 15.52 19.89
CA GLU A 144 6.01 14.94 20.85
C GLU A 144 6.13 13.42 20.69
N ASP A 145 6.59 12.74 21.75
CA ASP A 145 6.58 11.28 21.85
C ASP A 145 5.18 10.77 21.49
N ILE A 146 4.98 10.31 20.25
CA ILE A 146 3.72 9.73 19.80
C ILE A 146 3.60 8.39 20.51
N ASN A 147 2.79 8.37 21.57
CA ASN A 147 2.54 7.19 22.37
C ASN A 147 1.87 6.10 21.51
N PHE A 148 2.60 5.01 21.30
CA PHE A 148 2.16 3.75 20.70
C PHE A 148 1.27 3.01 21.71
N ASN A 149 0.08 3.55 21.96
CA ASN A 149 -0.94 2.74 22.61
C ASN A 149 -1.53 1.83 21.54
N TRP A 150 -1.53 0.51 21.80
CA TRP A 150 -2.19 -0.45 20.93
C TRP A 150 -3.60 0.05 20.62
N ASN A 151 -3.95 -0.06 19.34
CA ASN A 151 -5.28 0.27 18.87
C ASN A 151 -6.29 -0.56 19.67
N THR A 152 -7.34 0.10 20.18
CA THR A 152 -8.39 -0.60 20.94
C THR A 152 -9.44 -1.23 20.04
N TYR A 153 -9.45 -0.87 18.75
CA TYR A 153 -10.18 -1.59 17.72
C TYR A 153 -9.45 -2.87 17.34
N LYS A 154 -10.19 -3.93 17.04
CA LYS A 154 -9.63 -5.23 16.63
C LYS A 154 -9.60 -5.42 15.12
N SER A 155 -10.57 -4.87 14.40
CA SER A 155 -10.71 -5.08 12.96
C SER A 155 -11.45 -3.93 12.27
N ILE A 156 -11.54 -4.00 10.95
CA ILE A 156 -12.32 -3.05 10.15
C ILE A 156 -13.80 -3.00 10.55
N ARG A 157 -14.35 -4.12 11.05
CA ARG A 157 -15.74 -4.16 11.53
C ARG A 157 -15.95 -3.30 12.77
N ASP A 158 -15.00 -3.29 13.70
CA ASP A 158 -15.05 -2.42 14.88
C ASP A 158 -15.08 -0.95 14.45
N LEU A 159 -14.24 -0.58 13.49
CA LEU A 159 -14.24 0.78 12.93
C LEU A 159 -15.61 1.16 12.32
N LYS A 160 -16.25 0.22 11.62
CA LYS A 160 -17.61 0.42 11.06
C LYS A 160 -18.65 0.66 12.16
N THR A 161 -18.55 -0.02 13.32
CA THR A 161 -19.51 0.17 14.43
C THR A 161 -19.51 1.59 15.00
N VAL A 162 -18.38 2.29 14.92
CA VAL A 162 -18.25 3.68 15.39
C VAL A 162 -18.44 4.71 14.27
N GLY A 163 -18.95 4.29 13.11
CA GLY A 163 -19.27 5.18 12.00
C GLY A 163 -18.09 5.54 11.10
N ILE A 164 -16.98 4.79 11.14
CA ILE A 164 -15.89 4.93 10.17
C ILE A 164 -16.27 4.13 8.92
N ARG A 165 -16.33 4.80 7.77
CA ARG A 165 -16.61 4.19 6.47
C ARG A 165 -15.32 3.99 5.70
N VAL A 166 -15.21 2.87 5.00
CA VAL A 166 -14.08 2.56 4.13
C VAL A 166 -14.41 2.96 2.70
N VAL A 167 -13.46 3.57 2.01
CA VAL A 167 -13.58 3.98 0.61
C VAL A 167 -12.29 3.64 -0.14
N ALA A 168 -12.39 2.96 -1.27
CA ALA A 168 -11.22 2.73 -2.13
C ALA A 168 -10.78 4.01 -2.85
N ASN A 169 -9.47 4.18 -3.02
CA ASN A 169 -8.93 5.20 -3.90
C ASN A 169 -9.10 4.78 -5.37
N LYS A 170 -9.64 5.69 -6.21
CA LYS A 170 -10.01 5.39 -7.60
C LYS A 170 -8.90 5.69 -8.60
N THR A 171 -7.88 6.45 -8.22
CA THR A 171 -6.92 7.04 -9.16
C THR A 171 -5.65 6.22 -9.36
N ASP A 172 -5.20 5.47 -8.34
CA ASP A 172 -3.96 4.70 -8.45
C ASP A 172 -4.09 3.33 -7.78
N GLU A 173 -3.95 2.31 -8.59
CA GLU A 173 -3.77 0.92 -8.18
C GLU A 173 -2.51 0.80 -7.29
N TRP A 174 -2.65 0.21 -6.10
CA TRP A 174 -1.55 -0.25 -5.25
C TRP A 174 -0.52 0.75 -4.68
N ASN A 175 -0.69 2.06 -4.81
CA ASN A 175 0.25 3.00 -4.19
C ASN A 175 0.12 3.02 -2.64
N TRP A 176 1.20 2.70 -1.90
CA TRP A 176 1.22 2.69 -0.43
C TRP A 176 1.03 4.09 0.18
N SER A 177 1.40 5.12 -0.57
CA SER A 177 1.14 6.52 -0.20
C SER A 177 -0.36 6.89 -0.21
N ASN A 178 -1.24 6.06 -0.78
CA ASN A 178 -2.66 6.36 -0.95
C ASN A 178 -3.59 5.94 0.21
N ILE A 179 -3.08 5.85 1.42
CA ILE A 179 -3.88 5.68 2.65
C ILE A 179 -4.06 7.02 3.35
N SER A 180 -5.29 7.34 3.72
CA SER A 180 -5.60 8.51 4.55
C SER A 180 -6.85 8.29 5.39
N PHE A 181 -6.91 8.95 6.54
CA PHE A 181 -8.08 8.98 7.38
C PHE A 181 -8.59 10.41 7.51
N LYS A 182 -9.92 10.58 7.42
CA LYS A 182 -10.58 11.88 7.62
C LYS A 182 -11.67 11.75 8.67
N SER A 183 -11.39 12.28 9.85
CA SER A 183 -12.36 12.38 10.94
C SER A 183 -13.37 13.49 10.64
N LYS A 184 -14.65 13.14 10.56
CA LYS A 184 -15.77 14.10 10.51
C LYS A 184 -16.44 14.19 11.88
N TRP A 185 -17.44 15.05 12.00
CA TRP A 185 -18.10 15.30 13.27
C TRP A 185 -18.80 14.05 13.83
N PHE A 186 -19.53 13.31 12.98
CA PHE A 186 -20.30 12.11 13.36
C PHE A 186 -19.83 10.80 12.70
N SER A 187 -18.77 10.85 11.88
CA SER A 187 -18.32 9.69 11.10
C SER A 187 -16.83 9.80 10.79
N GLY A 188 -16.17 8.71 10.47
CA GLY A 188 -14.84 8.73 9.85
C GLY A 188 -14.91 8.28 8.39
N GLU A 189 -13.89 8.64 7.63
CA GLU A 189 -13.67 8.10 6.28
C GLU A 189 -12.22 7.60 6.21
N LEU A 190 -12.06 6.28 6.11
CA LEU A 190 -10.78 5.62 5.88
C LEU A 190 -10.65 5.32 4.39
N ARG A 191 -9.65 5.91 3.76
CA ARG A 191 -9.32 5.67 2.36
C ARG A 191 -8.18 4.67 2.25
N LEU A 192 -8.38 3.63 1.46
CA LEU A 192 -7.41 2.55 1.21
C LEU A 192 -7.14 2.44 -0.30
N PRO A 193 -5.94 2.01 -0.70
CA PRO A 193 -5.68 1.69 -2.10
C PRO A 193 -6.48 0.48 -2.54
N MET A 194 -6.63 0.34 -3.85
CA MET A 194 -7.20 -0.84 -4.48
C MET A 194 -6.13 -1.93 -4.61
N PHE A 195 -6.55 -3.17 -4.37
CA PHE A 195 -5.72 -4.36 -4.40
C PHE A 195 -6.26 -5.40 -5.39
N LEU A 196 -5.37 -5.98 -6.17
CA LEU A 196 -5.59 -7.02 -7.18
C LEU A 196 -4.73 -8.26 -6.91
N PHE A 197 -5.27 -9.24 -6.17
CA PHE A 197 -4.49 -10.41 -5.78
C PHE A 197 -4.48 -11.50 -6.84
N ASN A 198 -3.29 -12.04 -7.12
CA ASN A 198 -3.06 -13.25 -7.91
C ASN A 198 -2.08 -14.21 -7.19
N ASP A 199 -1.85 -15.40 -7.76
CA ASP A 199 -1.00 -16.44 -7.14
C ASP A 199 0.47 -16.03 -6.94
N VAL A 200 0.94 -15.01 -7.66
CA VAL A 200 2.31 -14.52 -7.58
C VAL A 200 2.47 -13.44 -6.51
N THR A 201 1.38 -12.76 -6.19
CA THR A 201 1.33 -11.62 -5.27
C THR A 201 1.94 -11.93 -3.88
N PRO A 202 1.66 -13.08 -3.24
CA PRO A 202 2.28 -13.43 -1.95
C PRO A 202 3.80 -13.52 -2.00
N TYR A 203 4.35 -14.13 -3.05
CA TYR A 203 5.80 -14.30 -3.21
C TYR A 203 6.49 -12.96 -3.38
N PHE A 204 5.92 -12.10 -4.22
CA PHE A 204 6.45 -10.78 -4.49
C PHE A 204 6.54 -9.92 -3.21
N PHE A 205 5.46 -9.87 -2.41
CA PHE A 205 5.47 -9.05 -1.19
C PHE A 205 6.33 -9.61 -0.08
N ARG A 206 6.46 -10.93 0.07
CA ARG A 206 7.43 -11.50 1.03
C ARG A 206 8.86 -11.10 0.70
N ASN A 207 9.22 -11.07 -0.59
CA ASN A 207 10.54 -10.62 -1.02
C ASN A 207 10.74 -9.11 -0.80
N LEU A 208 9.72 -8.28 -1.03
CA LEU A 208 9.78 -6.85 -0.71
C LEU A 208 9.92 -6.58 0.79
N ILE A 209 9.16 -7.31 1.61
CA ILE A 209 9.25 -7.23 3.08
C ILE A 209 10.64 -7.67 3.54
N ALA A 210 11.14 -8.82 3.07
CA ALA A 210 12.49 -9.28 3.36
C ALA A 210 13.56 -8.25 2.95
N TYR A 211 13.38 -7.62 1.80
CA TYR A 211 14.29 -6.59 1.31
C TYR A 211 14.29 -5.33 2.18
N GLU A 212 13.13 -4.82 2.57
CA GLU A 212 13.05 -3.69 3.50
C GLU A 212 13.60 -4.02 4.89
N MET A 213 13.61 -5.30 5.30
CA MET A 213 14.17 -5.75 6.57
C MET A 213 15.68 -5.98 6.53
N CYS A 214 16.34 -5.88 5.37
CA CYS A 214 17.80 -5.99 5.29
C CYS A 214 18.48 -4.85 6.08
N PRO A 215 19.55 -5.13 6.85
CA PRO A 215 20.19 -4.13 7.70
C PRO A 215 20.87 -3.00 6.90
N ASP A 216 21.33 -3.31 5.69
CA ASP A 216 21.97 -2.37 4.77
C ASP A 216 20.97 -1.46 4.05
N VAL A 217 19.67 -1.68 4.28
CA VAL A 217 18.57 -1.01 3.61
C VAL A 217 17.96 0.03 4.55
N HIS A 218 18.23 1.31 4.28
CA HIS A 218 17.75 2.44 5.09
C HIS A 218 16.54 3.13 4.47
N TYR A 219 15.47 2.37 4.17
CA TYR A 219 14.21 2.95 3.72
C TYR A 219 13.28 3.28 4.88
N ASN A 220 12.21 4.03 4.59
CA ASN A 220 11.17 4.37 5.56
C ASN A 220 10.22 3.19 5.87
N TYR A 221 10.55 1.96 5.45
CA TYR A 221 9.77 0.74 5.70
C TYR A 221 8.32 0.83 5.22
N GLU A 222 8.07 1.47 4.07
CA GLU A 222 6.72 1.76 3.59
C GLU A 222 5.93 0.47 3.27
N CYS A 223 6.59 -0.55 2.69
CA CYS A 223 5.96 -1.86 2.44
C CYS A 223 5.59 -2.54 3.76
N CYS A 224 6.53 -2.64 4.68
CA CYS A 224 6.31 -3.26 5.99
C CYS A 224 5.23 -2.52 6.78
N SER A 225 5.25 -1.19 6.76
CA SER A 225 4.26 -0.36 7.46
C SER A 225 2.86 -0.53 6.90
N PHE A 226 2.77 -0.63 5.58
CA PHE A 226 1.54 -0.89 4.88
C PHE A 226 0.92 -2.23 5.28
N PHE A 227 1.68 -3.33 5.22
CA PHE A 227 1.16 -4.64 5.58
C PHE A 227 0.83 -4.72 7.08
N SER A 228 1.62 -4.11 7.96
CA SER A 228 1.31 -4.00 9.38
C SER A 228 0.07 -3.15 9.67
N PHE A 229 -0.22 -2.16 8.82
CA PHE A 229 -1.48 -1.42 8.89
C PHE A 229 -2.66 -2.28 8.42
N MET A 230 -2.54 -2.96 7.28
CA MET A 230 -3.61 -3.80 6.73
C MET A 230 -3.93 -5.01 7.62
N ASP A 231 -2.92 -5.66 8.18
CA ASP A 231 -3.06 -6.75 9.16
C ASP A 231 -3.86 -6.28 10.39
N SER A 232 -3.65 -5.05 10.88
CA SER A 232 -4.45 -4.50 11.98
C SER A 232 -5.93 -4.21 11.64
N LEU A 233 -6.32 -4.33 10.38
CA LEU A 233 -7.70 -4.15 9.93
C LEU A 233 -8.39 -5.49 9.59
N ILE A 234 -7.63 -6.57 9.36
CA ILE A 234 -8.13 -7.82 8.77
C ILE A 234 -7.74 -8.98 9.66
N ASP A 235 -8.68 -9.46 10.48
CA ASP A 235 -8.45 -10.65 11.30
C ASP A 235 -8.92 -11.93 10.58
N ASN A 236 -10.04 -11.86 9.85
CA ASN A 236 -10.71 -13.02 9.26
C ASN A 236 -11.48 -12.66 7.98
N ALA A 237 -12.08 -13.67 7.36
CA ALA A 237 -12.83 -13.55 6.10
C ALA A 237 -13.97 -12.51 6.15
N GLU A 238 -14.61 -12.30 7.30
CA GLU A 238 -15.69 -11.31 7.42
C GLU A 238 -15.16 -9.88 7.30
N ASP A 239 -13.90 -9.64 7.71
CA ASP A 239 -13.25 -8.34 7.55
C ASP A 239 -12.93 -8.08 6.06
N VAL A 240 -12.53 -9.12 5.33
CA VAL A 240 -12.34 -9.06 3.86
C VAL A 240 -13.68 -8.82 3.14
N LYS A 241 -14.78 -9.41 3.63
CA LYS A 241 -16.15 -9.16 3.10
C LYS A 241 -16.61 -7.73 3.27
N GLU A 242 -16.12 -7.01 4.26
CA GLU A 242 -16.42 -5.58 4.42
C GLU A 242 -15.63 -4.71 3.43
N LEU A 243 -14.39 -5.10 3.13
CA LEU A 243 -13.49 -4.34 2.26
C LEU A 243 -13.78 -4.53 0.77
N ARG A 244 -14.35 -5.67 0.36
CA ARG A 244 -14.68 -5.96 -1.05
C ARG A 244 -15.75 -5.02 -1.63
N PRO A 245 -16.94 -4.81 -1.01
CA PRO A 245 -17.93 -3.86 -1.52
C PRO A 245 -17.44 -2.40 -1.53
N ALA A 246 -16.48 -2.06 -0.67
CA ALA A 246 -15.83 -0.75 -0.67
C ALA A 246 -14.87 -0.55 -1.85
N GLY A 247 -14.63 -1.59 -2.66
CA GLY A 247 -13.74 -1.59 -3.82
C GLY A 247 -12.26 -1.72 -3.47
N VAL A 248 -11.94 -2.04 -2.21
CA VAL A 248 -10.55 -2.17 -1.74
C VAL A 248 -9.96 -3.46 -2.30
N PHE A 249 -10.70 -4.57 -2.23
CA PHE A 249 -10.25 -5.84 -2.79
C PHE A 249 -10.97 -6.17 -4.11
N GLN A 250 -10.17 -6.32 -5.17
CA GLN A 250 -10.53 -7.01 -6.39
C GLN A 250 -9.87 -8.38 -6.36
N ASN A 251 -10.69 -9.40 -6.17
CA ASN A 251 -10.20 -10.76 -6.03
C ASN A 251 -10.18 -11.45 -7.41
N LEU A 252 -8.99 -11.84 -7.89
CA LEU A 252 -8.87 -12.73 -9.06
C LEU A 252 -8.74 -14.21 -8.65
N LEU A 253 -8.39 -14.52 -7.39
CA LEU A 253 -8.03 -15.86 -6.91
C LEU A 253 -8.28 -16.05 -5.39
N GLY A 254 -8.97 -17.13 -5.03
CA GLY A 254 -9.11 -17.59 -3.65
C GLY A 254 -10.39 -17.14 -2.95
N SER A 255 -10.59 -17.67 -1.75
CA SER A 255 -11.69 -17.31 -0.85
C SER A 255 -11.36 -16.07 0.00
N ASP A 256 -12.36 -15.53 0.68
CA ASP A 256 -12.15 -14.42 1.61
C ASP A 256 -11.28 -14.85 2.79
N GLU A 257 -11.35 -16.13 3.14
CA GLU A 257 -10.51 -16.81 4.13
C GLU A 257 -9.05 -16.85 3.68
N ASP A 258 -8.78 -17.17 2.41
CA ASP A 258 -7.42 -17.21 1.88
C ASP A 258 -6.79 -15.81 1.88
N MET A 259 -7.57 -14.78 1.54
CA MET A 259 -7.11 -13.40 1.58
C MET A 259 -6.83 -12.92 3.01
N ALA A 260 -7.70 -13.23 3.96
CA ALA A 260 -7.46 -12.90 5.37
C ALA A 260 -6.19 -13.59 5.87
N LYS A 261 -6.02 -14.88 5.55
CA LYS A 261 -4.84 -15.65 5.90
C LYS A 261 -3.57 -15.03 5.30
N LEU A 262 -3.59 -14.60 4.04
CA LEU A 262 -2.44 -13.96 3.41
C LEU A 262 -1.99 -12.70 4.17
N PHE A 263 -2.91 -11.80 4.51
CA PHE A 263 -2.55 -10.59 5.25
C PHE A 263 -2.03 -10.89 6.66
N ASN A 264 -2.65 -11.86 7.35
CA ASN A 264 -2.18 -12.31 8.66
C ASN A 264 -0.77 -12.93 8.58
N ASP A 265 -0.55 -13.84 7.62
CA ASP A 265 0.74 -14.50 7.41
C ASP A 265 1.84 -13.50 7.01
N LEU A 266 1.50 -12.47 6.21
CA LEU A 266 2.44 -11.38 5.88
C LEU A 266 2.69 -10.47 7.10
N GLY A 267 1.67 -10.23 7.93
CA GLY A 267 1.78 -9.44 9.15
C GLY A 267 2.62 -10.13 10.23
N ASP A 268 2.58 -11.46 10.29
CA ASP A 268 3.37 -12.29 11.21
C ASP A 268 4.88 -12.23 10.91
N ASP A 269 5.25 -12.03 9.65
CA ASP A 269 6.66 -11.84 9.25
C ASP A 269 7.23 -10.47 9.67
N LEU A 270 6.39 -9.52 10.12
CA LEU A 270 6.80 -8.14 10.36
C LEU A 270 7.34 -7.89 11.78
N PRO A 271 8.41 -7.09 11.93
CA PRO A 271 8.97 -6.73 13.24
C PRO A 271 7.97 -6.04 14.17
N THR A 272 6.92 -5.41 13.63
CA THR A 272 5.88 -4.73 14.40
C THR A 272 5.07 -5.66 15.31
N LYS A 273 4.97 -6.97 14.99
CA LYS A 273 4.36 -7.95 15.91
C LYS A 273 5.38 -8.48 16.93
N MET A 274 6.67 -8.42 16.61
CA MET A 274 7.75 -8.99 17.43
C MET A 274 8.18 -8.09 18.59
N TYR A 275 7.96 -6.77 18.50
CA TYR A 275 8.43 -5.84 19.53
C TYR A 275 7.38 -4.78 19.90
N CYS A 276 6.97 -4.79 21.17
CA CYS A 276 6.07 -3.81 21.78
C CYS A 276 6.90 -2.64 22.32
N HIS A 277 6.95 -1.52 21.61
CA HIS A 277 7.48 -0.27 22.15
C HIS A 277 6.38 0.78 22.25
N ILE A 278 6.31 1.47 23.39
CA ILE A 278 5.36 2.55 23.67
C ILE A 278 5.73 3.84 22.92
N ALA A 279 6.93 3.89 22.31
CA ALA A 279 7.42 5.05 21.56
C ALA A 279 7.97 4.65 20.18
N TYR A 280 7.82 5.54 19.21
CA TYR A 280 8.50 5.42 17.91
C TYR A 280 10.01 5.37 18.12
N THR A 281 10.69 4.39 17.53
CA THR A 281 12.15 4.34 17.51
C THR A 281 12.62 4.10 16.09
N LYS A 282 13.76 4.67 15.71
CA LYS A 282 14.41 4.40 14.41
C LYS A 282 14.82 2.92 14.24
N ALA A 283 14.77 2.13 15.32
CA ALA A 283 15.07 0.71 15.31
C ALA A 283 13.90 -0.18 14.87
N VAL A 284 12.66 0.35 14.87
CA VAL A 284 11.48 -0.40 14.43
C VAL A 284 11.07 0.07 13.03
N ALA A 285 10.92 -0.91 12.15
CA ALA A 285 10.56 -0.75 10.75
C ALA A 285 9.12 -0.25 10.54
N TYR A 286 8.83 1.01 10.85
CA TYR A 286 7.47 1.55 10.72
C TYR A 286 7.43 3.07 10.41
N SER A 287 6.87 3.43 9.26
CA SER A 287 6.76 4.79 8.73
C SER A 287 5.85 5.68 9.60
N LYS A 288 6.33 6.89 9.89
CA LYS A 288 5.63 7.94 10.67
C LYS A 288 4.22 8.20 10.16
N LYS A 289 4.01 8.13 8.84
CA LYS A 289 2.69 8.35 8.23
C LYS A 289 1.64 7.37 8.75
N TYR A 290 1.96 6.07 8.79
CA TYR A 290 1.01 5.05 9.25
C TYR A 290 0.75 5.12 10.75
N ILE A 291 1.74 5.57 11.52
CA ILE A 291 1.59 5.89 12.95
C ILE A 291 0.53 6.96 13.12
N LEU A 292 0.66 8.08 12.39
CA LEU A 292 -0.29 9.19 12.47
C LEU A 292 -1.69 8.76 12.09
N ILE A 293 -1.84 7.97 11.02
CA ILE A 293 -3.15 7.47 10.58
C ILE A 293 -3.77 6.56 11.66
N LYS A 294 -3.01 5.60 12.22
CA LYS A 294 -3.49 4.75 13.33
C LYS A 294 -3.92 5.60 14.52
N HIS A 295 -3.13 6.61 14.88
CA HIS A 295 -3.44 7.53 15.98
C HIS A 295 -4.75 8.31 15.75
N GLU A 296 -4.97 8.84 14.54
CA GLU A 296 -6.21 9.57 14.23
C GLU A 296 -7.44 8.67 14.26
N ILE A 297 -7.32 7.44 13.75
CA ILE A 297 -8.36 6.41 13.83
C ILE A 297 -8.69 6.12 15.30
N GLU A 298 -7.67 5.88 16.12
CA GLU A 298 -7.83 5.56 17.53
C GLU A 298 -8.46 6.72 18.32
N LYS A 299 -8.04 7.96 18.04
CA LYS A 299 -8.63 9.17 18.61
C LYS A 299 -10.10 9.31 18.24
N HIS A 300 -10.48 8.94 17.02
CA HIS A 300 -11.89 8.90 16.60
C HIS A 300 -12.64 7.78 17.34
N TYR A 301 -12.06 6.59 17.40
CA TYR A 301 -12.65 5.39 17.98
C TYR A 301 -12.91 5.53 19.50
N LYS A 302 -11.97 6.09 20.26
CA LYS A 302 -12.12 6.32 21.71
C LYS A 302 -13.06 7.47 22.08
N ASN A 303 -13.44 8.32 21.13
CA ASN A 303 -14.31 9.46 21.43
C ASN A 303 -15.75 8.98 21.67
N LYS A 304 -16.05 8.66 22.94
CA LYS A 304 -17.32 8.08 23.40
C LYS A 304 -18.57 8.84 22.94
N TRP A 305 -18.49 10.16 22.76
CA TRP A 305 -19.63 10.94 22.29
C TRP A 305 -19.90 10.68 20.80
N LYS A 306 -18.85 10.61 19.98
CA LYS A 306 -18.96 10.21 18.56
C LYS A 306 -19.40 8.76 18.43
N THR A 307 -18.86 7.85 19.23
CA THR A 307 -19.23 6.43 19.25
C THR A 307 -20.70 6.24 19.60
N TRP A 308 -21.18 6.88 20.67
CA TRP A 308 -22.58 6.78 21.10
C TRP A 308 -23.53 7.36 20.05
N LEU A 309 -23.18 8.49 19.43
CA LEU A 309 -23.98 9.09 18.36
C LEU A 309 -24.01 8.23 17.10
N ALA A 310 -22.88 7.67 16.68
CA ALA A 310 -22.82 6.77 15.52
C ALA A 310 -23.64 5.50 15.75
N GLN A 311 -23.56 4.92 16.95
CA GLN A 311 -24.39 3.79 17.36
C GLN A 311 -25.88 4.15 17.38
N ALA A 312 -26.24 5.31 17.94
CA ALA A 312 -27.61 5.80 17.95
C ALA A 312 -28.14 6.05 16.52
N TYR A 313 -27.30 6.58 15.64
CA TYR A 313 -27.63 6.78 14.22
C TYR A 313 -27.91 5.46 13.50
N ASN A 314 -26.96 4.51 13.57
CA ASN A 314 -27.10 3.20 12.92
C ASN A 314 -28.23 2.36 13.52
N THR A 315 -28.58 2.52 14.80
CA THR A 315 -29.62 1.69 15.45
C THR A 315 -31.01 2.30 15.32
N HIS A 316 -31.14 3.62 15.53
CA HIS A 316 -32.44 4.28 15.64
C HIS A 316 -32.79 5.14 14.42
N PHE A 317 -31.80 5.65 13.70
CA PHE A 317 -32.01 6.54 12.55
C PHE A 317 -31.77 5.88 11.19
N ASN A 318 -31.74 4.54 11.16
CA ASN A 318 -31.62 3.77 9.92
C ASN A 318 -32.86 3.86 9.00
N THR A 319 -33.95 4.50 9.44
CA THR A 319 -35.13 4.76 8.60
C THR A 319 -35.40 6.27 8.49
N PRO A 320 -35.76 6.77 7.30
CA PRO A 320 -36.12 8.17 7.11
C PRO A 320 -37.23 8.65 8.07
N TRP A 321 -38.17 7.77 8.38
CA TRP A 321 -39.30 8.05 9.28
C TRP A 321 -38.89 8.32 10.71
N ALA A 322 -37.91 7.59 11.25
CA ALA A 322 -37.40 7.82 12.59
C ALA A 322 -36.72 9.20 12.71
N MET A 323 -35.98 9.63 11.67
CA MET A 323 -35.40 10.98 11.63
C MET A 323 -36.47 12.07 11.57
N ILE A 324 -37.52 11.89 10.76
CA ILE A 324 -38.62 12.85 10.64
C ILE A 324 -39.37 12.97 11.97
N ALA A 325 -39.71 11.83 12.59
CA ALA A 325 -40.44 11.81 13.85
C ALA A 325 -39.65 12.48 14.99
N PHE A 326 -38.34 12.19 15.10
CA PHE A 326 -37.46 12.85 16.05
C PHE A 326 -37.37 14.36 15.79
N SER A 327 -37.20 14.77 14.53
CA SER A 327 -37.13 16.19 14.16
C SER A 327 -38.42 16.93 14.50
N ALA A 328 -39.59 16.31 14.24
CA ALA A 328 -40.88 16.88 14.59
C ALA A 328 -41.05 17.02 16.11
N ALA A 329 -40.61 16.04 16.89
CA ALA A 329 -40.64 16.09 18.36
C ALA A 329 -39.74 17.21 18.91
N VAL A 330 -38.53 17.39 18.37
CA VAL A 330 -37.63 18.48 18.75
C VAL A 330 -38.22 19.84 18.38
N LEU A 331 -38.77 19.98 17.18
CA LEU A 331 -39.47 21.20 16.75
C LEU A 331 -40.65 21.53 17.68
N ALA A 332 -41.44 20.52 18.03
CA ALA A 332 -42.54 20.69 18.98
C ALA A 332 -42.02 21.21 20.32
N LEU A 333 -41.00 20.58 20.91
CA LEU A 333 -40.40 21.02 22.19
C LEU A 333 -39.86 22.45 22.14
N VAL A 334 -39.20 22.84 21.05
CA VAL A 334 -38.69 24.21 20.86
C VAL A 334 -39.86 25.20 20.80
N LEU A 335 -40.92 24.87 20.06
CA LEU A 335 -42.12 25.70 20.00
C LEU A 335 -42.78 25.82 21.38
N THR A 336 -42.89 24.72 22.14
CA THR A 336 -43.43 24.75 23.51
C THR A 336 -42.57 25.62 24.43
N PHE A 337 -41.25 25.56 24.29
CA PHE A 337 -40.33 26.39 25.08
C PHE A 337 -40.51 27.88 24.76
N ILE A 338 -40.55 28.22 23.46
CA ILE A 338 -40.78 29.61 23.00
C ILE A 338 -42.13 30.12 23.52
N GLN A 339 -43.19 29.32 23.37
CA GLN A 339 -44.52 29.65 23.87
C GLN A 339 -44.49 29.89 25.39
N THR A 340 -43.82 29.01 26.15
CA THR A 340 -43.68 29.13 27.60
C THR A 340 -42.93 30.40 28.00
N TRP A 341 -41.85 30.72 27.28
CA TRP A 341 -41.05 31.92 27.51
C TRP A 341 -41.86 33.22 27.30
N PHE A 342 -42.60 33.31 26.20
CA PHE A 342 -43.48 34.46 25.94
C PHE A 342 -44.65 34.54 26.94
N THR A 343 -45.08 33.41 27.50
CA THR A 343 -46.12 33.39 28.54
C THR A 343 -45.59 33.86 29.90
N MET A 344 -44.33 33.56 30.23
CA MET A 344 -43.70 33.98 31.49
C MET A 344 -43.15 35.42 31.46
N ASN A 345 -42.78 35.93 30.28
CA ASN A 345 -42.38 37.33 30.08
C ASN A 345 -43.36 38.07 29.16
N PRO A 346 -44.62 38.27 29.59
CA PRO A 346 -45.54 39.13 28.86
C PRO A 346 -45.00 40.57 28.88
N LYS A 347 -45.03 41.24 27.73
CA LYS A 347 -44.59 42.65 27.60
C LYS A 347 -45.44 43.60 28.44
#